data_AF-A0A660WBE7-F1
#
_entry.id   AF-A0A660WBE7-F1
#
_cell.length_a   1.000
_cell.length_b   1.000
_cell.length_c   1.000
_cell.angle_alpha   90.00
_cell.angle_beta   90.00
_cell.angle_gamma   90.00
#
_symmetry.space_group_name_H-M   'P 1'
#
loop_
_entity.id
_entity.type
_entity.pdbx_description
1 polymer ?
#
loop_
_entity_poly.entity_id
_entity_poly.type
_entity_poly.pdbx_seq_one_letter_code
_entity_poly.pdbx_strand_id
1 'polypeptide(L)'
;MEQTMNDIPTPPTPSSSVCQPVAPQQVQVCLTHKSPSLLGRLVRSMAWWLLICSLVLNVCLLVSAAKVSKDGLAWEVLQRGQADQIVAVYTVRGIIDSDAVKKFTEFYRFADQSSKVKAIVLRVVSPGGGVGASEEIHHMVEALKNTGRPVVVSMGSVAASGGYMISAPADEIFAENSTITGSIGVIAQVPNLQGTMKKIGAEMITFKSTNADRWKDMLSPWKPVKPLQRERMTVLLDELQSQFERIVKTGRGKKLKISKGKYHETIGQGPEARRVAKTELIPFNGKAYLAGEAKALGLIDEIGFLEDAYRRAGELAGLTEPSVRRYKPKGSVISQLFGQQSASVNIDLSLGALDKLQSPRLLVLWTGD
;
A
#
# COMPACT_ATOMS: atom_id res chain seq x y z
N MET A 1 -55.87 52.76 42.04
CA MET A 1 -54.54 52.16 41.86
C MET A 1 -54.48 51.02 42.85
N GLU A 2 -53.98 49.85 42.45
CA GLU A 2 -53.88 48.62 43.27
C GLU A 2 -55.15 47.91 43.76
N GLN A 3 -54.96 46.60 43.94
CA GLN A 3 -55.59 45.62 44.85
C GLN A 3 -57.13 45.45 44.90
N THR A 4 -57.55 44.21 44.63
CA THR A 4 -58.72 43.57 45.26
C THR A 4 -58.38 42.12 45.62
N MET A 5 -58.67 41.73 46.84
CA MET A 5 -58.39 40.41 47.44
C MET A 5 -59.67 39.94 48.17
N ASN A 6 -59.71 38.64 48.52
CA ASN A 6 -60.62 37.94 49.46
C ASN A 6 -61.81 37.11 48.91
N ASP A 7 -61.69 35.82 49.24
CA ASP A 7 -62.64 34.95 49.97
C ASP A 7 -63.76 34.15 49.29
N ILE A 8 -64.06 33.04 49.99
CA ILE A 8 -64.68 31.77 49.55
C ILE A 8 -66.05 31.62 50.22
N PRO A 9 -66.99 30.86 49.62
CA PRO A 9 -67.64 29.79 50.40
C PRO A 9 -67.87 28.47 49.64
N THR A 10 -67.73 27.34 50.34
CA THR A 10 -68.29 26.01 49.98
C THR A 10 -69.65 25.83 50.68
N PRO A 11 -70.61 25.01 50.17
CA PRO A 11 -70.62 23.53 50.29
C PRO A 11 -71.43 22.87 49.13
N PRO A 12 -72.12 21.69 49.23
CA PRO A 12 -72.04 20.53 50.13
C PRO A 12 -71.93 19.14 49.41
N THR A 13 -71.71 18.07 50.18
CA THR A 13 -72.10 16.67 49.86
C THR A 13 -73.49 16.38 50.47
N PRO A 14 -74.32 15.44 49.98
CA PRO A 14 -74.02 14.04 49.57
C PRO A 14 -74.55 13.75 48.13
N SER A 15 -74.85 12.54 47.63
CA SER A 15 -75.03 11.21 48.22
C SER A 15 -74.73 10.05 47.24
N SER A 16 -74.99 8.80 47.66
CA SER A 16 -74.73 7.57 46.91
C SER A 16 -75.97 6.99 46.21
N SER A 17 -75.87 6.72 44.91
CA SER A 17 -76.76 5.79 44.19
C SER A 17 -75.93 4.82 43.34
N VAL A 18 -75.91 3.55 43.74
CA VAL A 18 -75.18 2.48 43.03
C VAL A 18 -75.98 2.07 41.79
N CYS A 19 -75.48 2.40 40.60
CA CYS A 19 -75.88 1.74 39.35
C CYS A 19 -74.77 0.76 38.95
N GLN A 20 -75.14 -0.50 38.70
CA GLN A 20 -74.16 -1.55 38.40
C GLN A 20 -73.53 -1.38 37.01
N PRO A 21 -72.25 -1.75 36.84
CA PRO A 21 -71.57 -1.62 35.55
C PRO A 21 -72.14 -2.61 34.53
N VAL A 22 -72.75 -2.08 33.47
CA VAL A 22 -73.05 -2.86 32.26
C VAL A 22 -71.73 -3.24 31.60
N ALA A 23 -71.53 -4.52 31.32
CA ALA A 23 -70.30 -5.01 30.69
C ALA A 23 -70.09 -4.34 29.32
N PRO A 24 -68.86 -3.92 28.97
CA PRO A 24 -68.60 -3.25 27.70
C PRO A 24 -68.89 -4.18 26.53
N GLN A 25 -69.78 -3.75 25.63
CA GLN A 25 -70.03 -4.47 24.38
C GLN A 25 -68.73 -4.52 23.57
N GLN A 26 -68.23 -5.74 23.31
CA GLN A 26 -67.09 -5.93 22.44
C GLN A 26 -67.48 -5.61 20.99
N VAL A 27 -67.07 -4.44 20.50
CA VAL A 27 -67.16 -4.09 19.09
C VAL A 27 -66.14 -4.93 18.33
N GLN A 28 -66.55 -6.10 17.83
CA GLN A 28 -65.76 -6.88 16.89
C GLN A 28 -65.68 -6.13 15.56
N VAL A 29 -64.61 -5.35 15.37
CA VAL A 29 -64.28 -4.76 14.08
C VAL A 29 -63.81 -5.88 13.14
N CYS A 30 -64.77 -6.48 12.42
CA CYS A 30 -64.49 -7.44 11.36
C CYS A 30 -63.77 -6.76 10.19
N LEU A 31 -62.44 -6.64 10.29
CA LEU A 31 -61.57 -6.30 9.19
C LEU A 31 -61.66 -7.40 8.13
N THR A 32 -62.56 -7.21 7.15
CA THR A 32 -62.68 -8.10 6.01
C THR A 32 -61.40 -8.03 5.19
N HIS A 33 -60.48 -8.98 5.42
CA HIS A 33 -59.21 -9.07 4.70
C HIS A 33 -59.47 -9.49 3.25
N LYS A 34 -59.89 -8.54 2.41
CA LYS A 34 -60.27 -8.74 1.02
C LYS A 34 -59.13 -9.47 0.30
N SER A 35 -59.35 -10.73 -0.03
CA SER A 35 -58.28 -11.57 -0.56
C SER A 35 -57.78 -10.96 -1.87
N PRO A 36 -56.45 -10.91 -2.11
CA PRO A 36 -55.93 -10.26 -3.30
C PRO A 36 -56.49 -10.98 -4.53
N SER A 37 -57.08 -10.19 -5.44
CA SER A 37 -57.69 -10.67 -6.67
C SER A 37 -56.69 -11.51 -7.47
N LEU A 38 -57.18 -12.43 -8.30
CA LEU A 38 -56.33 -13.33 -9.09
C LEU A 38 -55.27 -12.52 -9.88
N LEU A 39 -55.70 -11.42 -10.51
CA LEU A 39 -54.85 -10.47 -11.21
C LEU A 39 -53.81 -9.81 -10.28
N GLY A 40 -54.20 -9.38 -9.07
CA GLY A 40 -53.27 -8.81 -8.08
C GLY A 40 -52.21 -9.80 -7.59
N ARG A 41 -52.54 -11.10 -7.49
CA ARG A 41 -51.55 -12.16 -7.20
C ARG A 41 -50.60 -12.36 -8.38
N LEU A 42 -51.13 -12.34 -9.60
CA LEU A 42 -50.38 -12.54 -10.84
C LEU A 42 -49.41 -11.39 -11.10
N VAL A 43 -49.84 -10.14 -10.93
CA VAL A 43 -48.98 -8.94 -11.02
C VAL A 43 -47.89 -8.94 -9.96
N ARG A 44 -48.19 -9.32 -8.70
CA ARG A 44 -47.16 -9.48 -7.66
C ARG A 44 -46.16 -10.57 -8.00
N SER A 45 -46.62 -11.73 -8.49
CA SER A 45 -45.75 -12.82 -8.95
C SER A 45 -44.83 -12.35 -10.09
N MET A 46 -45.38 -11.67 -11.10
CA MET A 46 -44.62 -11.14 -12.22
C MET A 46 -43.59 -10.08 -11.79
N ALA A 47 -43.94 -9.21 -10.83
CA ALA A 47 -43.00 -8.24 -10.25
C ALA A 47 -41.85 -8.94 -9.48
N TRP A 48 -42.15 -10.00 -8.72
CA TRP A 48 -41.12 -10.82 -8.07
C TRP A 48 -40.20 -11.51 -9.09
N TRP A 49 -40.76 -12.09 -10.16
CA TRP A 49 -39.97 -12.69 -11.22
C TRP A 49 -39.11 -11.67 -11.99
N LEU A 50 -39.63 -10.47 -12.28
CA LEU A 50 -38.83 -9.40 -12.88
C LEU A 50 -37.70 -8.92 -11.96
N LEU A 51 -37.96 -8.83 -10.66
CA LEU A 51 -36.94 -8.48 -9.66
C LEU A 51 -35.86 -9.57 -9.55
N ILE A 52 -36.25 -10.85 -9.53
CA ILE A 52 -35.33 -11.99 -9.54
C ILE A 52 -34.51 -12.02 -10.83
N CYS A 53 -35.13 -11.87 -12.00
CA CYS A 53 -34.42 -11.81 -13.29
C CYS A 53 -33.46 -10.62 -13.36
N SER A 54 -33.85 -9.45 -12.84
CA SER A 54 -32.98 -8.27 -12.75
C SER A 54 -31.80 -8.52 -11.79
N LEU A 55 -32.05 -9.13 -10.63
CA LEU A 55 -30.99 -9.49 -9.66
C LEU A 55 -30.00 -10.49 -10.28
N VAL A 56 -30.51 -11.56 -10.90
CA VAL A 56 -29.69 -12.58 -11.59
C VAL A 56 -28.89 -11.95 -12.73
N LEU A 57 -29.51 -11.10 -13.56
CA LEU A 57 -28.81 -10.42 -14.66
C LEU A 57 -27.69 -9.51 -14.13
N ASN A 58 -27.95 -8.72 -13.09
CA ASN A 58 -26.93 -7.86 -12.48
C ASN A 58 -25.81 -8.68 -11.83
N VAL A 59 -26.12 -9.79 -11.15
CA VAL A 59 -25.11 -10.72 -10.62
C VAL A 59 -24.28 -11.34 -11.75
N CYS A 60 -24.90 -11.79 -12.84
CA CYS A 60 -24.20 -12.32 -14.03
C CYS A 60 -23.30 -11.27 -14.70
N LEU A 61 -23.74 -10.01 -14.79
CA LEU A 61 -22.95 -8.90 -15.33
C LEU A 61 -21.76 -8.57 -14.41
N LEU A 62 -21.96 -8.51 -13.08
CA LEU A 62 -20.88 -8.31 -12.10
C LEU A 62 -19.84 -9.43 -12.18
N VAL A 63 -20.28 -10.69 -12.24
CA VAL A 63 -19.39 -11.87 -12.40
C VAL A 63 -18.65 -11.83 -13.76
N SER A 64 -19.31 -11.39 -14.83
CA SER A 64 -18.70 -11.30 -16.17
C SER A 64 -17.70 -10.15 -16.32
N ALA A 65 -17.92 -9.03 -15.63
CA ALA A 65 -16.99 -7.90 -15.57
C ALA A 65 -15.71 -8.26 -14.79
N ALA A 66 -15.84 -9.07 -13.74
CA ALA A 66 -14.71 -9.59 -12.97
C ALA A 66 -14.04 -10.80 -13.66
N LYS A 67 -13.22 -10.53 -14.69
CA LYS A 67 -12.33 -11.58 -15.26
C LYS A 67 -11.28 -11.99 -14.24
N VAL A 68 -11.53 -13.14 -13.60
CA VAL A 68 -10.74 -13.72 -12.51
C VAL A 68 -9.82 -14.81 -13.05
N SER A 69 -8.53 -14.81 -12.67
CA SER A 69 -7.68 -16.00 -12.83
C SER A 69 -8.08 -17.07 -11.82
N LYS A 70 -7.86 -18.36 -12.12
CA LYS A 70 -8.11 -19.46 -11.17
C LYS A 70 -7.37 -19.24 -9.84
N ASP A 71 -6.23 -18.56 -9.93
CA ASP A 71 -5.24 -18.35 -8.86
C ASP A 71 -5.51 -17.08 -8.02
N GLY A 72 -6.71 -16.51 -8.13
CA GLY A 72 -7.18 -15.47 -7.22
C GLY A 72 -6.81 -14.04 -7.62
N LEU A 73 -6.14 -13.80 -8.75
CA LEU A 73 -5.82 -12.45 -9.22
C LEU A 73 -6.93 -11.88 -10.12
N ALA A 74 -7.18 -10.58 -9.98
CA ALA A 74 -7.95 -9.80 -10.95
C ALA A 74 -7.00 -9.21 -11.99
N TRP A 75 -7.46 -9.01 -13.22
CA TRP A 75 -6.64 -8.39 -14.27
C TRP A 75 -7.43 -7.49 -15.22
N GLU A 76 -6.75 -6.46 -15.72
CA GLU A 76 -7.25 -5.54 -16.75
C GLU A 76 -6.40 -5.67 -18.03
N VAL A 77 -7.04 -5.53 -19.20
CA VAL A 77 -6.33 -5.48 -20.48
C VAL A 77 -5.73 -4.09 -20.65
N LEU A 78 -4.41 -4.01 -20.81
CA LEU A 78 -3.75 -2.79 -21.30
C LEU A 78 -3.68 -2.78 -22.83
N GLN A 79 -3.41 -3.95 -23.43
CA GLN A 79 -3.34 -4.14 -24.88
C GLN A 79 -4.03 -5.44 -25.30
N ARG A 80 -4.91 -5.36 -26.31
CA ARG A 80 -5.50 -6.54 -26.94
C ARG A 80 -4.48 -7.20 -27.87
N GLY A 81 -4.54 -8.52 -27.95
CA GLY A 81 -3.59 -9.35 -28.70
C GLY A 81 -3.90 -10.83 -28.47
N GLN A 82 -2.99 -11.70 -28.88
CA GLN A 82 -3.14 -13.16 -28.78
C GLN A 82 -3.37 -13.61 -27.33
N ALA A 83 -4.38 -14.46 -27.11
CA ALA A 83 -4.92 -14.74 -25.78
C ALA A 83 -4.05 -15.67 -24.91
N ASP A 84 -3.10 -16.34 -25.55
CA ASP A 84 -2.12 -17.32 -25.06
C ASP A 84 -0.68 -16.79 -25.03
N GLN A 85 -0.41 -15.63 -25.66
CA GLN A 85 0.84 -14.89 -25.55
C GLN A 85 0.63 -13.67 -24.64
N ILE A 86 0.89 -13.82 -23.34
CA ILE A 86 0.63 -12.78 -22.33
C ILE A 86 1.94 -12.11 -21.89
N VAL A 87 1.97 -10.78 -21.95
CA VAL A 87 2.90 -9.96 -21.16
C VAL A 87 2.20 -9.58 -19.85
N ALA A 88 2.70 -10.11 -18.73
CA ALA A 88 2.08 -9.94 -17.42
C ALA A 88 2.68 -8.73 -16.71
N VAL A 89 1.87 -7.69 -16.49
CA VAL A 89 2.27 -6.48 -15.77
C VAL A 89 1.84 -6.59 -14.30
N TYR A 90 2.76 -6.41 -13.36
CA TYR A 90 2.44 -6.28 -11.93
C TYR A 90 2.94 -4.93 -11.41
N THR A 91 2.27 -4.38 -10.38
CA THR A 91 2.66 -3.08 -9.80
C THR A 91 3.03 -3.20 -8.33
N VAL A 92 4.30 -2.96 -8.00
CA VAL A 92 4.76 -2.78 -6.61
C VAL A 92 4.66 -1.27 -6.30
N ARG A 93 3.81 -0.91 -5.34
CA ARG A 93 3.49 0.49 -5.01
C ARG A 93 3.52 0.72 -3.51
N GLY A 94 4.13 1.83 -3.09
CA GLY A 94 4.25 2.21 -1.69
C GLY A 94 5.44 1.57 -1.00
N ILE A 95 5.39 1.52 0.33
CA ILE A 95 6.42 0.87 1.16
C ILE A 95 6.46 -0.64 0.86
N ILE A 96 7.65 -1.20 0.77
CA ILE A 96 7.85 -2.65 0.66
C ILE A 96 7.86 -3.25 2.07
N ASP A 97 6.77 -3.91 2.43
CA ASP A 97 6.54 -4.58 3.71
C ASP A 97 6.07 -6.03 3.52
N SER A 98 5.67 -6.69 4.61
CA SER A 98 5.18 -8.08 4.58
C SER A 98 3.90 -8.27 3.77
N ASP A 99 3.05 -7.25 3.63
CA ASP A 99 1.84 -7.31 2.81
C ASP A 99 2.18 -7.15 1.32
N ALA A 100 3.13 -6.28 0.98
CA ALA A 100 3.71 -6.20 -0.36
C ALA A 100 4.34 -7.55 -0.79
N VAL A 101 5.10 -8.21 0.10
CA VAL A 101 5.67 -9.55 -0.12
C VAL A 101 4.57 -10.58 -0.37
N LYS A 102 3.53 -10.63 0.48
CA LYS A 102 2.41 -11.56 0.33
C LYS A 102 1.70 -11.39 -1.01
N LYS A 103 1.38 -10.14 -1.36
CA LYS A 103 0.72 -9.78 -2.62
C LYS A 103 1.59 -10.10 -3.83
N PHE A 104 2.91 -9.90 -3.74
CA PHE A 104 3.83 -10.30 -4.81
C PHE A 104 3.96 -11.82 -4.91
N THR A 105 3.92 -12.56 -3.80
CA THR A 105 3.93 -14.03 -3.77
C THR A 105 2.74 -14.63 -4.54
N GLU A 106 1.55 -14.03 -4.43
CA GLU A 106 0.37 -14.44 -5.21
C GLU A 106 0.61 -14.26 -6.72
N PHE A 107 1.18 -13.11 -7.14
CA PHE A 107 1.56 -12.87 -8.53
C PHE A 107 2.67 -13.79 -9.03
N TYR A 108 3.71 -14.00 -8.22
CA TYR A 108 4.84 -14.88 -8.50
C TYR A 108 4.35 -16.29 -8.82
N ARG A 109 3.52 -16.89 -7.95
CA ARG A 109 2.97 -18.24 -8.15
C ARG A 109 2.13 -18.34 -9.43
N PHE A 110 1.26 -17.35 -9.68
CA PHE A 110 0.48 -17.30 -10.91
C PHE A 110 1.38 -17.21 -12.15
N ALA A 111 2.36 -16.30 -12.14
CA ALA A 111 3.25 -16.10 -13.27
C ALA A 111 4.09 -17.36 -13.53
N ASP A 112 4.69 -17.93 -12.48
CA ASP A 112 5.51 -19.14 -12.53
C ASP A 112 4.76 -20.33 -13.18
N GLN A 113 3.54 -20.60 -12.73
CA GLN A 113 2.73 -21.73 -13.20
C GLN A 113 2.03 -21.48 -14.56
N SER A 114 2.01 -20.26 -15.07
CA SER A 114 1.24 -19.91 -16.28
C SER A 114 2.05 -20.03 -17.55
N SER A 115 1.84 -21.12 -18.29
CA SER A 115 2.40 -21.34 -19.63
C SER A 115 2.04 -20.27 -20.67
N LYS A 116 1.03 -19.43 -20.38
CA LYS A 116 0.60 -18.29 -21.22
C LYS A 116 1.39 -17.01 -20.94
N VAL A 117 2.01 -16.87 -19.77
CA VAL A 117 2.86 -15.71 -19.44
C VAL A 117 4.23 -15.93 -20.08
N LYS A 118 4.53 -15.12 -21.10
CA LYS A 118 5.75 -15.21 -21.92
C LYS A 118 6.81 -14.18 -21.53
N ALA A 119 6.39 -13.03 -21.02
CA ALA A 119 7.26 -12.01 -20.45
C ALA A 119 6.57 -11.29 -19.28
N ILE A 120 7.35 -10.64 -18.44
CA ILE A 120 6.89 -9.99 -17.21
C ILE A 120 7.34 -8.53 -17.19
N VAL A 121 6.44 -7.63 -16.78
CA VAL A 121 6.78 -6.23 -16.55
C VAL A 121 6.50 -5.86 -15.10
N LEU A 122 7.54 -5.47 -14.38
CA LEU A 122 7.43 -4.99 -13.01
C LEU A 122 7.35 -3.45 -13.00
N ARG A 123 6.15 -2.92 -12.78
CA ARG A 123 5.92 -1.48 -12.60
C ARG A 123 6.22 -1.11 -11.15
N VAL A 124 7.31 -0.38 -10.90
CA VAL A 124 7.73 0.02 -9.56
C VAL A 124 7.35 1.48 -9.31
N VAL A 125 6.62 1.72 -8.23
CA VAL A 125 6.29 3.05 -7.69
C VAL A 125 6.48 3.04 -6.17
N SER A 126 7.73 2.88 -5.74
CA SER A 126 8.12 2.63 -4.35
C SER A 126 9.34 3.45 -3.93
N PRO A 127 9.32 4.07 -2.73
CA PRO A 127 10.50 4.72 -2.13
C PRO A 127 11.47 3.73 -1.48
N GLY A 128 11.12 2.43 -1.41
CA GLY A 128 11.82 1.41 -0.64
C GLY A 128 10.93 0.79 0.44
N GLY A 129 11.55 0.21 1.47
CA GLY A 129 10.86 -0.44 2.58
C GLY A 129 11.80 -1.27 3.44
N GLY A 130 11.28 -2.32 4.07
CA GLY A 130 12.08 -3.24 4.87
C GLY A 130 13.09 -4.00 4.01
N VAL A 131 14.31 -4.22 4.53
CA VAL A 131 15.39 -4.91 3.81
C VAL A 131 14.98 -6.33 3.44
N GLY A 132 14.61 -7.17 4.41
CA GLY A 132 14.19 -8.55 4.16
C GLY A 132 12.98 -8.65 3.21
N ALA A 133 11.99 -7.76 3.34
CA ALA A 133 10.84 -7.73 2.43
C ALA A 133 11.24 -7.35 0.98
N SER A 134 12.27 -6.52 0.82
CA SER A 134 12.84 -6.19 -0.49
C SER A 134 13.68 -7.34 -1.05
N GLU A 135 14.41 -8.07 -0.21
CA GLU A 135 15.19 -9.26 -0.57
C GLU A 135 14.28 -10.43 -0.99
N GLU A 136 13.17 -10.68 -0.29
CA GLU A 136 12.18 -11.70 -0.65
C GLU A 136 11.56 -11.43 -2.04
N ILE A 137 11.20 -10.18 -2.33
CA ILE A 137 10.71 -9.79 -3.67
C ILE A 137 11.83 -9.89 -4.71
N HIS A 138 13.05 -9.45 -4.38
CA HIS A 138 14.22 -9.57 -5.28
C HIS A 138 14.47 -11.03 -5.69
N HIS A 139 14.47 -11.98 -4.75
CA HIS A 139 14.62 -13.40 -5.05
C HIS A 139 13.48 -13.96 -5.92
N MET A 140 12.24 -13.54 -5.69
CA MET A 140 11.11 -13.92 -6.57
C MET A 140 11.26 -13.33 -8.00
N VAL A 141 11.81 -12.12 -8.14
CA VAL A 141 12.11 -11.52 -9.45
C VAL A 141 13.24 -12.27 -10.17
N GLU A 142 14.32 -12.63 -9.46
CA GLU A 142 15.39 -13.47 -9.99
C GLU A 142 14.87 -14.86 -10.42
N ALA A 143 14.04 -15.50 -9.59
CA ALA A 143 13.45 -16.79 -9.92
C ALA A 143 12.59 -16.73 -11.19
N LEU A 144 11.77 -15.68 -11.36
CA LEU A 144 10.98 -15.47 -12.58
C LEU A 144 11.88 -15.30 -13.82
N LYS A 145 12.96 -14.52 -13.72
CA LYS A 145 13.95 -14.37 -14.80
C LYS A 145 14.65 -15.69 -15.13
N ASN A 146 15.00 -16.48 -14.11
CA ASN A 146 15.64 -17.80 -14.27
C ASN A 146 14.73 -18.84 -14.96
N THR A 147 13.42 -18.58 -15.12
CA THR A 147 12.55 -19.39 -16.00
C THR A 147 12.78 -19.16 -17.50
N GLY A 148 13.72 -18.28 -17.87
CA GLY A 148 14.04 -17.93 -19.26
C GLY A 148 13.07 -16.91 -19.90
N ARG A 149 12.13 -16.37 -19.11
CA ARG A 149 11.19 -15.33 -19.55
C ARG A 149 11.76 -13.94 -19.25
N PRO A 150 11.74 -13.00 -20.21
CA PRO A 150 12.21 -11.65 -19.97
C PRO A 150 11.45 -10.96 -18.84
N VAL A 151 12.20 -10.31 -17.96
CA VAL A 151 11.67 -9.46 -16.89
C VAL A 151 12.16 -8.03 -17.14
N VAL A 152 11.22 -7.14 -17.50
CA VAL A 152 11.50 -5.72 -17.73
C VAL A 152 10.90 -4.90 -16.58
N VAL A 153 11.63 -3.90 -16.09
CA VAL A 153 11.12 -2.95 -15.09
C VAL A 153 10.65 -1.68 -15.77
N SER A 154 9.54 -1.11 -15.29
CA SER A 154 9.14 0.27 -15.55
C SER A 154 9.08 1.01 -14.22
N MET A 155 9.91 2.03 -14.02
CA MET A 155 9.88 2.89 -12.86
C MET A 155 8.92 4.06 -13.12
N GLY A 156 7.96 4.29 -12.23
CA GLY A 156 7.14 5.51 -12.21
C GLY A 156 7.84 6.65 -11.47
N SER A 157 7.08 7.52 -10.81
CA SER A 157 7.60 8.69 -10.08
C SER A 157 8.75 8.40 -9.09
N VAL A 158 8.80 7.20 -8.49
CA VAL A 158 9.87 6.80 -7.57
C VAL A 158 10.10 5.28 -7.62
N ALA A 159 11.37 4.88 -7.65
CA ALA A 159 11.83 3.50 -7.53
C ALA A 159 13.21 3.49 -6.86
N ALA A 160 13.24 3.80 -5.56
CA ALA A 160 14.44 4.06 -4.78
C ALA A 160 14.64 3.01 -3.67
N SER A 161 15.86 2.89 -3.15
CA SER A 161 16.23 1.95 -2.07
C SER A 161 15.71 0.53 -2.36
N GLY A 162 14.90 -0.08 -1.49
CA GLY A 162 14.26 -1.38 -1.75
C GLY A 162 13.53 -1.49 -3.10
N GLY A 163 12.92 -0.40 -3.59
CA GLY A 163 12.31 -0.34 -4.93
C GLY A 163 13.33 -0.46 -6.06
N TYR A 164 14.57 -0.01 -5.85
CA TYR A 164 15.68 -0.25 -6.75
C TYR A 164 16.27 -1.67 -6.58
N MET A 165 16.33 -2.20 -5.35
CA MET A 165 16.79 -3.58 -5.07
C MET A 165 15.98 -4.63 -5.85
N ILE A 166 14.66 -4.54 -5.84
CA ILE A 166 13.78 -5.44 -6.61
C ILE A 166 13.86 -5.22 -8.12
N SER A 167 14.36 -4.06 -8.56
CA SER A 167 14.51 -3.71 -9.97
C SER A 167 15.85 -4.17 -10.55
N ALA A 168 16.90 -4.21 -9.73
CA ALA A 168 18.27 -4.50 -10.14
C ALA A 168 18.48 -5.77 -10.99
N PRO A 169 17.82 -6.93 -10.74
CA PRO A 169 18.05 -8.15 -11.52
C PRO A 169 17.36 -8.18 -12.89
N ALA A 170 16.49 -7.20 -13.21
CA ALA A 170 15.76 -7.16 -14.48
C ALA A 170 16.68 -7.11 -15.71
N ASP A 171 16.20 -7.63 -16.83
CA ASP A 171 16.95 -7.64 -18.10
C ASP A 171 17.14 -6.22 -18.64
N GLU A 172 16.07 -5.43 -18.59
CA GLU A 172 16.06 -4.00 -18.90
C GLU A 172 15.22 -3.22 -17.89
N ILE A 173 15.68 -2.01 -17.55
CA ILE A 173 15.03 -1.09 -16.62
C ILE A 173 14.74 0.22 -17.35
N PHE A 174 13.45 0.52 -17.51
CA PHE A 174 12.94 1.81 -17.98
C PHE A 174 12.59 2.70 -16.80
N ALA A 175 12.82 4.01 -16.93
CA ALA A 175 12.34 5.01 -15.98
C ALA A 175 11.76 6.24 -16.68
N GLU A 176 10.74 6.85 -16.08
CA GLU A 176 10.21 8.13 -16.54
C GLU A 176 11.26 9.24 -16.31
N ASN A 177 11.26 10.29 -17.13
CA ASN A 177 12.32 11.31 -17.07
C ASN A 177 12.44 11.99 -15.68
N SER A 178 11.33 12.09 -14.94
CA SER A 178 11.26 12.63 -13.57
C SER A 178 11.31 11.56 -12.46
N THR A 179 11.57 10.28 -12.78
CA THR A 179 11.73 9.22 -11.79
C THR A 179 12.87 9.53 -10.83
N ILE A 180 12.59 9.43 -9.53
CA ILE A 180 13.61 9.39 -8.48
C ILE A 180 14.00 7.93 -8.24
N THR A 181 15.27 7.58 -8.44
CA THR A 181 15.81 6.22 -8.24
C THR A 181 17.18 6.24 -7.56
N GLY A 182 17.89 5.11 -7.52
CA GLY A 182 19.07 4.92 -6.69
C GLY A 182 18.70 4.85 -5.21
N SER A 183 19.28 5.73 -4.40
CA SER A 183 19.22 5.64 -2.92
C SER A 183 19.70 4.27 -2.43
N ILE A 184 20.83 3.82 -2.98
CA ILE A 184 21.44 2.53 -2.64
C ILE A 184 22.17 2.71 -1.30
N GLY A 185 21.40 2.52 -0.24
CA GLY A 185 21.74 2.83 1.14
C GLY A 185 20.83 2.04 2.09
N VAL A 186 21.36 1.68 3.26
CA VAL A 186 20.57 1.09 4.36
C VAL A 186 20.64 2.02 5.58
N ILE A 187 19.49 2.30 6.18
CA ILE A 187 19.37 3.15 7.37
C ILE A 187 18.55 2.45 8.46
N ALA A 188 18.85 2.77 9.72
CA ALA A 188 17.99 2.46 10.86
C ALA A 188 17.66 3.74 11.61
N GLN A 189 16.38 3.94 11.94
CA GLN A 189 15.89 5.12 12.64
C GLN A 189 15.11 4.71 13.89
N VAL A 190 15.39 5.37 15.00
CA VAL A 190 14.72 5.17 16.29
C VAL A 190 14.55 6.55 16.95
N PRO A 191 13.33 6.95 17.33
CA PRO A 191 13.11 8.21 18.04
C PRO A 191 13.68 8.11 19.46
N ASN A 192 14.34 9.16 19.95
CA ASN A 192 14.69 9.25 21.38
C ASN A 192 13.65 10.12 22.10
N LEU A 193 12.85 9.47 22.93
CA LEU A 193 11.73 10.04 23.69
C LEU A 193 12.07 10.28 25.17
N GLN A 194 13.32 10.07 25.61
CA GLN A 194 13.73 10.27 27.01
C GLN A 194 13.36 11.66 27.53
N GLY A 195 13.61 12.70 26.73
CA GLY A 195 13.27 14.09 27.08
C GLY A 195 11.77 14.34 27.18
N THR A 196 10.96 13.64 26.37
CA THR A 196 9.50 13.69 26.43
C THR A 196 8.97 13.01 27.68
N MET A 197 9.43 11.79 27.96
CA MET A 197 9.06 11.00 29.15
C MET A 197 9.37 11.78 30.43
N LYS A 198 10.57 12.38 30.53
CA LYS A 198 10.96 13.23 31.66
C LYS A 198 10.04 14.45 31.85
N LYS A 199 9.53 15.07 30.77
CA LYS A 199 8.61 16.23 30.86
C LYS A 199 7.23 15.85 31.38
N ILE A 200 6.74 14.65 31.06
CA ILE A 200 5.43 14.17 31.52
C ILE A 200 5.49 13.41 32.87
N GLY A 201 6.66 13.38 33.52
CA GLY A 201 6.85 12.70 34.81
C GLY A 201 6.80 11.17 34.74
N ALA A 202 6.97 10.58 33.55
CA ALA A 202 6.93 9.14 33.35
C ALA A 202 8.33 8.56 33.06
N GLU A 203 8.56 7.31 33.47
CA GLU A 203 9.80 6.57 33.21
C GLU A 203 9.47 5.13 32.78
N MET A 204 10.25 4.58 31.84
CA MET A 204 10.15 3.16 31.48
C MET A 204 11.26 2.34 32.17
N ILE A 205 10.92 1.76 33.31
CA ILE A 205 11.80 0.86 34.06
C ILE A 205 11.97 -0.44 33.25
N THR A 206 13.22 -0.80 32.92
CA THR A 206 13.54 -1.96 32.08
C THR A 206 14.41 -2.97 32.84
N PHE A 207 13.82 -4.09 33.26
CA PHE A 207 14.55 -5.22 33.84
C PHE A 207 15.11 -6.14 32.74
N LYS A 208 16.32 -6.67 32.93
CA LYS A 208 17.03 -7.51 31.96
C LYS A 208 17.79 -8.62 32.67
N SER A 209 17.96 -9.77 32.02
CA SER A 209 18.90 -10.79 32.47
C SER A 209 20.35 -10.28 32.36
N THR A 210 21.19 -10.66 33.32
CA THR A 210 22.59 -10.21 33.45
C THR A 210 23.39 -10.46 32.17
N ASN A 211 23.28 -11.65 31.58
CA ASN A 211 23.96 -12.01 30.32
C ASN A 211 23.53 -11.16 29.10
N ALA A 212 22.37 -10.49 29.17
CA ALA A 212 21.82 -9.71 28.07
C ALA A 212 21.83 -8.18 28.32
N ASP A 213 22.32 -7.70 29.48
CA ASP A 213 22.24 -6.29 29.89
C ASP A 213 22.73 -5.30 28.83
N ARG A 214 23.83 -5.63 28.14
CA ARG A 214 24.45 -4.77 27.12
C ARG A 214 23.58 -4.56 25.88
N TRP A 215 22.66 -5.47 25.58
CA TRP A 215 22.05 -5.61 24.25
C TRP A 215 20.52 -5.63 24.24
N LYS A 216 19.85 -6.17 25.27
CA LYS A 216 18.38 -6.38 25.27
C LYS A 216 17.54 -5.09 25.24
N ASP A 217 18.17 -3.95 25.49
CA ASP A 217 17.59 -2.60 25.40
C ASP A 217 18.37 -1.68 24.45
N MET A 218 19.19 -2.25 23.56
CA MET A 218 19.72 -1.56 22.39
C MET A 218 18.55 -1.12 21.51
N LEU A 219 18.64 0.08 20.92
CA LEU A 219 17.53 0.70 20.17
C LEU A 219 16.26 0.97 21.00
N SER A 220 16.33 0.95 22.33
CA SER A 220 15.23 1.44 23.17
C SER A 220 15.02 2.95 22.95
N PRO A 221 13.80 3.42 22.59
CA PRO A 221 13.52 4.83 22.37
C PRO A 221 13.48 5.64 23.68
N TRP A 222 13.51 4.98 24.84
CA TRP A 222 13.32 5.61 26.15
C TRP A 222 14.59 6.19 26.75
N LYS A 223 15.75 5.99 26.11
CA LYS A 223 17.07 6.37 26.61
C LYS A 223 18.08 6.67 25.48
N PRO A 224 19.22 7.31 25.77
CA PRO A 224 20.27 7.52 24.78
C PRO A 224 20.95 6.20 24.37
N VAL A 225 21.29 6.09 23.08
CA VAL A 225 22.08 4.97 22.54
C VAL A 225 23.52 5.08 23.05
N LYS A 226 24.03 4.00 23.67
CA LYS A 226 25.43 3.94 24.17
C LYS A 226 26.43 3.92 22.99
N PRO A 227 27.67 4.44 23.13
CA PRO A 227 28.67 4.39 22.06
C PRO A 227 28.91 2.99 21.46
N LEU A 228 29.10 1.97 22.31
CA LEU A 228 29.23 0.57 21.90
C LEU A 228 28.02 0.04 21.11
N GLN A 229 26.82 0.48 21.47
CA GLN A 229 25.59 0.11 20.77
C GLN A 229 25.50 0.79 19.40
N ARG A 230 25.96 2.04 19.28
CA ARG A 230 26.07 2.75 17.99
C ARG A 230 27.06 2.05 17.06
N GLU A 231 28.26 1.72 17.55
CA GLU A 231 29.28 0.99 16.80
C GLU A 231 28.75 -0.36 16.30
N ARG A 232 28.09 -1.14 17.17
CA ARG A 232 27.46 -2.40 16.76
C ARG A 232 26.40 -2.21 15.67
N MET A 233 25.61 -1.15 15.73
CA MET A 233 24.63 -0.82 14.69
C MET A 233 25.28 -0.39 13.38
N THR A 234 26.37 0.37 13.42
CA THR A 234 27.16 0.71 12.22
C THR A 234 27.64 -0.55 11.50
N VAL A 235 28.25 -1.50 12.22
CA VAL A 235 28.71 -2.78 11.63
C VAL A 235 27.57 -3.59 11.00
N LEU A 236 26.37 -3.58 11.62
CA LEU A 236 25.20 -4.26 11.04
C LEU A 236 24.68 -3.55 9.77
N LEU A 237 24.67 -2.22 9.75
CA LEU A 237 24.26 -1.44 8.58
C LEU A 237 25.27 -1.57 7.43
N ASP A 238 26.58 -1.60 7.73
CA ASP A 238 27.64 -1.75 6.71
C ASP A 238 27.60 -3.13 6.03
N GLU A 239 27.24 -4.20 6.76
CA GLU A 239 27.04 -5.53 6.15
C GLU A 239 25.77 -5.58 5.29
N LEU A 240 24.66 -4.97 5.73
CA LEU A 240 23.44 -4.87 4.91
C LEU A 240 23.65 -3.99 3.66
N GLN A 241 24.41 -2.90 3.79
CA GLN A 241 24.85 -2.10 2.65
C GLN A 241 25.69 -2.95 1.69
N SER A 242 26.63 -3.72 2.21
CA SER A 242 27.48 -4.60 1.40
C SER A 242 26.68 -5.69 0.67
N GLN A 243 25.58 -6.18 1.25
CA GLN A 243 24.63 -7.08 0.59
C GLN A 243 23.88 -6.38 -0.55
N PHE A 244 23.34 -5.18 -0.31
CA PHE A 244 22.64 -4.40 -1.34
C PHE A 244 23.59 -4.01 -2.49
N GLU A 245 24.85 -3.64 -2.19
CA GLU A 245 25.88 -3.44 -3.21
C GLU A 245 26.11 -4.69 -4.07
N ARG A 246 26.13 -5.90 -3.47
CA ARG A 246 26.27 -7.16 -4.22
C ARG A 246 25.09 -7.38 -5.16
N ILE A 247 23.85 -7.20 -4.69
CA ILE A 247 22.63 -7.32 -5.50
C ILE A 247 22.70 -6.41 -6.74
N VAL A 248 23.07 -5.14 -6.55
CA VAL A 248 23.15 -4.17 -7.66
C VAL A 248 24.29 -4.46 -8.62
N LYS A 249 25.47 -4.85 -8.11
CA LYS A 249 26.63 -5.23 -8.95
C LYS A 249 26.32 -6.47 -9.80
N THR A 250 25.66 -7.47 -9.23
CA THR A 250 25.24 -8.68 -9.95
C THR A 250 24.18 -8.37 -11.00
N GLY A 251 23.08 -7.72 -10.62
CA GLY A 251 21.94 -7.48 -11.52
C GLY A 251 22.27 -6.56 -12.69
N ARG A 252 23.07 -5.51 -12.47
CA ARG A 252 23.46 -4.55 -13.53
C ARG A 252 24.73 -4.97 -14.28
N GLY A 253 25.60 -5.76 -13.67
CA GLY A 253 26.81 -6.30 -14.29
C GLY A 253 27.66 -5.25 -14.99
N LYS A 254 28.05 -5.51 -16.25
CA LYS A 254 28.87 -4.61 -17.08
C LYS A 254 28.22 -3.26 -17.42
N LYS A 255 26.91 -3.10 -17.22
CA LYS A 255 26.20 -1.85 -17.49
C LYS A 255 26.54 -0.78 -16.44
N LEU A 256 26.80 -1.21 -15.20
CA LEU A 256 27.00 -0.34 -14.05
C LEU A 256 28.35 0.37 -14.10
N LYS A 257 28.33 1.70 -13.90
CA LYS A 257 29.54 2.52 -13.78
C LYS A 257 29.75 2.90 -12.32
N ILE A 258 30.90 2.49 -11.77
CA ILE A 258 31.29 2.74 -10.39
C ILE A 258 32.45 3.74 -10.38
N SER A 259 32.36 4.78 -9.56
CA SER A 259 33.42 5.78 -9.42
C SER A 259 33.61 6.19 -7.96
N LYS A 260 34.74 6.84 -7.64
CA LYS A 260 35.02 7.35 -6.30
C LYS A 260 34.82 8.87 -6.27
N GLY A 261 33.89 9.34 -5.45
CA GLY A 261 33.72 10.76 -5.13
C GLY A 261 34.59 11.17 -3.95
N LYS A 262 34.87 12.49 -3.83
CA LYS A 262 35.46 13.08 -2.63
C LYS A 262 34.58 14.23 -2.15
N TYR A 263 34.25 14.23 -0.87
CA TYR A 263 33.51 15.32 -0.23
C TYR A 263 34.18 15.69 1.10
N HIS A 264 33.71 16.77 1.73
CA HIS A 264 34.17 17.19 3.04
C HIS A 264 33.01 17.16 4.03
N GLU A 265 33.20 16.46 5.14
CA GLU A 265 32.28 16.41 6.28
C GLU A 265 32.81 17.29 7.41
N THR A 266 31.94 18.00 8.13
CA THR A 266 32.33 18.72 9.35
C THR A 266 31.97 17.85 10.55
N ILE A 267 32.98 17.41 11.30
CA ILE A 267 32.82 16.56 12.49
C ILE A 267 32.95 17.43 13.73
N GLY A 268 31.97 17.35 14.64
CA GLY A 268 31.89 18.16 15.86
C GLY A 268 30.98 19.40 15.71
N GLN A 269 30.90 20.20 16.76
CA GLN A 269 30.16 21.46 16.81
C GLN A 269 30.98 22.52 17.55
N GLY A 270 30.74 23.80 17.27
CA GLY A 270 31.48 24.91 17.88
C GLY A 270 32.92 25.04 17.37
N PRO A 271 33.81 25.74 18.11
CA PRO A 271 35.18 26.04 17.67
C PRO A 271 36.07 24.82 17.41
N GLU A 272 35.74 23.66 17.99
CA GLU A 272 36.48 22.41 17.79
C GLU A 272 36.06 21.62 16.54
N ALA A 273 35.07 22.09 15.78
CA ALA A 273 34.58 21.40 14.59
C ALA A 273 35.68 21.30 13.51
N ARG A 274 35.94 20.07 13.03
CA ARG A 274 37.00 19.79 12.06
C ARG A 274 36.41 19.39 10.72
N ARG A 275 36.89 20.01 9.64
CA ARG A 275 36.58 19.60 8.27
C ARG A 275 37.45 18.39 7.89
N VAL A 276 36.82 17.27 7.58
CA VAL A 276 37.47 15.99 7.24
C VAL A 276 37.13 15.61 5.82
N ALA A 277 38.15 15.31 5.01
CA ALA A 277 37.97 14.78 3.68
C ALA A 277 37.49 13.31 3.75
N LYS A 278 36.44 13.00 2.99
CA LYS A 278 35.84 11.67 2.88
C LYS A 278 35.87 11.20 1.43
N THR A 279 35.97 9.90 1.24
CA THR A 279 35.78 9.25 -0.06
C THR A 279 34.46 8.51 -0.04
N GLU A 280 33.69 8.61 -1.11
CA GLU A 280 32.44 7.88 -1.31
C GLU A 280 32.54 6.99 -2.56
N LEU A 281 31.72 5.95 -2.62
CA LEU A 281 31.61 5.07 -3.78
C LEU A 281 30.28 5.36 -4.48
N ILE A 282 30.33 5.92 -5.68
CA ILE A 282 29.15 6.23 -6.49
C ILE A 282 28.83 4.99 -7.34
N PRO A 283 27.58 4.51 -7.41
CA PRO A 283 26.33 5.08 -6.87
C PRO A 283 25.89 4.53 -5.49
N PHE A 284 26.80 3.92 -4.72
CA PHE A 284 26.55 3.27 -3.43
C PHE A 284 26.65 4.19 -2.20
N ASN A 285 26.59 5.50 -2.42
CA ASN A 285 26.70 6.54 -1.38
C ASN A 285 25.33 6.94 -0.79
N GLY A 286 24.27 6.16 -1.04
CA GLY A 286 22.91 6.49 -0.61
C GLY A 286 22.23 7.65 -1.35
N LYS A 287 22.90 8.33 -2.30
CA LYS A 287 22.32 9.43 -3.08
C LYS A 287 21.16 8.92 -3.96
N ALA A 288 20.10 9.72 -4.03
CA ALA A 288 19.03 9.55 -5.02
C ALA A 288 19.34 10.32 -6.32
N TYR A 289 18.93 9.77 -7.46
CA TYR A 289 19.24 10.27 -8.79
C TYR A 289 17.97 10.41 -9.62
N LEU A 290 17.94 11.40 -10.52
CA LEU A 290 16.95 11.43 -11.60
C LEU A 290 17.33 10.45 -12.73
N ALA A 291 16.37 10.08 -13.58
CA ALA A 291 16.56 9.10 -14.64
C ALA A 291 17.76 9.38 -15.56
N GLY A 292 18.04 10.66 -15.89
CA GLY A 292 19.21 11.05 -16.68
C GLY A 292 20.56 10.69 -16.01
N GLU A 293 20.73 11.03 -14.73
CA GLU A 293 21.92 10.63 -13.95
C GLU A 293 21.98 9.10 -13.79
N ALA A 294 20.83 8.46 -13.51
CA ALA A 294 20.74 7.02 -13.34
C ALA A 294 21.13 6.26 -14.62
N LYS A 295 20.72 6.73 -15.81
CA LYS A 295 21.12 6.16 -17.10
C LYS A 295 22.60 6.39 -17.36
N ALA A 296 23.13 7.58 -17.05
CA ALA A 296 24.56 7.86 -17.18
C ALA A 296 25.42 6.91 -16.32
N LEU A 297 24.94 6.53 -15.12
CA LEU A 297 25.56 5.58 -14.18
C LEU A 297 25.28 4.10 -14.51
N GLY A 298 24.39 3.79 -15.45
CA GLY A 298 23.98 2.42 -15.78
C GLY A 298 23.03 1.76 -14.76
N LEU A 299 22.45 2.55 -13.85
CA LEU A 299 21.42 2.10 -12.92
C LEU A 299 20.12 1.75 -13.64
N ILE A 300 19.79 2.50 -14.70
CA ILE A 300 18.72 2.17 -15.63
C ILE A 300 19.28 1.96 -17.04
N ASP A 301 18.47 1.37 -17.92
CA ASP A 301 18.81 1.16 -19.33
C ASP A 301 18.26 2.30 -20.19
N GLU A 302 16.96 2.59 -20.04
CA GLU A 302 16.25 3.51 -20.92
C GLU A 302 15.35 4.51 -20.18
N ILE A 303 15.11 5.64 -20.83
CA ILE A 303 14.12 6.63 -20.38
C ILE A 303 12.84 6.42 -21.19
N GLY A 304 11.75 6.09 -20.51
CA GLY A 304 10.49 5.72 -21.16
C GLY A 304 9.40 5.36 -20.15
N PHE A 305 8.20 5.09 -20.66
CA PHE A 305 7.00 4.84 -19.87
C PHE A 305 6.69 3.34 -19.75
N LEU A 306 5.53 3.00 -19.19
CA LEU A 306 5.11 1.60 -19.03
C LEU A 306 4.89 0.91 -20.39
N GLU A 307 4.44 1.70 -21.36
CA GLU A 307 4.13 1.33 -22.73
C GLU A 307 5.39 0.90 -23.51
N ASP A 308 6.53 1.53 -23.24
CA ASP A 308 7.82 1.13 -23.78
C ASP A 308 8.30 -0.17 -23.14
N ALA A 309 8.17 -0.29 -21.81
CA ALA A 309 8.59 -1.47 -21.08
C ALA A 309 7.83 -2.75 -21.48
N TYR A 310 6.51 -2.69 -21.69
CA TYR A 310 5.76 -3.89 -22.11
C TYR A 310 5.92 -4.21 -23.60
N ARG A 311 6.17 -3.21 -24.46
CA ARG A 311 6.55 -3.44 -25.85
C ARG A 311 7.88 -4.19 -25.89
N ARG A 312 8.86 -3.69 -25.14
CA ARG A 312 10.20 -4.27 -25.04
C ARG A 312 10.19 -5.68 -24.44
N ALA A 313 9.38 -5.93 -23.42
CA ALA A 313 9.17 -7.28 -22.88
C ALA A 313 8.59 -8.26 -23.93
N GLY A 314 7.70 -7.77 -24.81
CA GLY A 314 7.19 -8.54 -25.95
C GLY A 314 8.27 -8.83 -26.99
N GLU A 315 9.06 -7.84 -27.37
CA GLU A 315 10.21 -8.00 -28.30
C GLU A 315 11.22 -9.02 -27.78
N LEU A 316 11.65 -8.90 -26.52
CA LEU A 316 12.61 -9.82 -25.89
C LEU A 316 12.09 -11.26 -25.80
N ALA A 317 10.77 -11.46 -25.80
CA ALA A 317 10.12 -12.76 -25.83
C ALA A 317 9.69 -13.22 -27.25
N GLY A 318 10.02 -12.48 -28.30
CA GLY A 318 9.71 -12.82 -29.69
C GLY A 318 8.21 -12.78 -30.04
N LEU A 319 7.43 -11.90 -29.39
CA LEU A 319 5.97 -11.85 -29.52
C LEU A 319 5.54 -10.76 -30.50
N THR A 320 4.75 -11.10 -31.52
CA THR A 320 4.29 -10.14 -32.54
C THR A 320 3.12 -9.28 -32.07
N GLU A 321 2.13 -9.88 -31.39
CA GLU A 321 0.92 -9.18 -30.91
C GLU A 321 0.47 -9.72 -29.54
N PRO A 322 1.26 -9.57 -28.47
CA PRO A 322 0.89 -10.12 -27.17
C PRO A 322 -0.29 -9.40 -26.53
N SER A 323 -1.09 -10.14 -25.77
CA SER A 323 -2.07 -9.57 -24.85
C SER A 323 -1.36 -9.06 -23.59
N VAL A 324 -1.30 -7.74 -23.42
CA VAL A 324 -0.72 -7.11 -22.22
C VAL A 324 -1.80 -7.01 -21.14
N ARG A 325 -1.56 -7.61 -19.98
CA ARG A 325 -2.54 -7.68 -18.88
C ARG A 325 -1.91 -7.22 -17.58
N ARG A 326 -2.53 -6.26 -16.88
CA ARG A 326 -2.10 -5.83 -15.55
C ARG A 326 -2.84 -6.60 -14.48
N TYR A 327 -2.10 -7.37 -13.69
CA TYR A 327 -2.60 -8.17 -12.58
C TYR A 327 -2.58 -7.37 -11.27
N LYS A 328 -3.61 -7.55 -10.45
CA LYS A 328 -3.77 -6.95 -9.13
C LYS A 328 -4.29 -8.02 -8.15
N PRO A 329 -3.82 -8.04 -6.89
CA PRO A 329 -4.47 -8.80 -5.83
C PRO A 329 -5.95 -8.43 -5.73
N LYS A 330 -6.82 -9.39 -5.44
CA LYS A 330 -8.24 -9.09 -5.23
C LYS A 330 -8.42 -8.20 -4.00
N GLY A 331 -9.25 -7.17 -4.13
CA GLY A 331 -9.91 -6.57 -2.97
C GLY A 331 -10.93 -7.57 -2.38
N SER A 332 -11.40 -7.31 -1.16
CA SER A 332 -12.52 -8.07 -0.61
C SER A 332 -13.72 -7.94 -1.54
N VAL A 333 -14.44 -9.05 -1.79
CA VAL A 333 -15.67 -9.05 -2.60
C VAL A 333 -16.70 -8.06 -2.00
N ILE A 334 -16.72 -7.92 -0.67
CA ILE A 334 -17.52 -6.91 0.05
C ILE A 334 -17.08 -5.49 -0.34
N SER A 335 -15.78 -5.20 -0.41
CA SER A 335 -15.30 -3.86 -0.84
C SER A 335 -15.55 -3.55 -2.32
N GLN A 336 -15.81 -4.57 -3.15
CA GLN A 336 -16.20 -4.40 -4.55
C GLN A 336 -17.72 -4.20 -4.71
N LEU A 337 -18.55 -4.83 -3.87
CA LEU A 337 -20.00 -4.67 -3.86
C LEU A 337 -20.47 -3.40 -3.12
N PHE A 338 -19.76 -2.97 -2.07
CA PHE A 338 -20.04 -1.75 -1.30
C PHE A 338 -19.09 -0.59 -1.69
N GLY A 339 -18.59 -0.58 -2.92
CA GLY A 339 -17.56 0.35 -3.39
C GLY A 339 -18.03 1.80 -3.52
N GLN A 340 -17.46 2.68 -2.69
CA GLN A 340 -17.44 4.14 -2.84
C GLN A 340 -18.78 4.90 -2.83
N GLN A 341 -19.56 4.79 -1.74
CA GLN A 341 -20.52 5.83 -1.38
C GLN A 341 -20.47 6.28 0.09
N SER A 342 -19.26 6.33 0.65
CA SER A 342 -18.98 7.03 1.90
C SER A 342 -17.88 8.07 1.69
N ALA A 343 -18.27 9.27 1.27
CA ALA A 343 -17.46 10.48 1.44
C ALA A 343 -17.51 10.97 2.91
N SER A 344 -17.34 10.04 3.85
CA SER A 344 -16.93 10.38 5.20
C SER A 344 -15.50 10.88 5.12
N VAL A 345 -15.25 12.11 5.58
CA VAL A 345 -13.89 12.58 5.86
C VAL A 345 -13.38 11.80 7.08
N ASN A 346 -12.98 10.55 6.83
CA ASN A 346 -12.11 9.83 7.74
C ASN A 346 -10.78 10.58 7.72
N ILE A 347 -10.53 11.36 8.78
CA ILE A 347 -9.18 11.72 9.16
C ILE A 347 -8.52 10.40 9.56
N ASP A 348 -7.98 9.71 8.56
CA ASP A 348 -7.37 8.42 8.72
C ASP A 348 -6.04 8.61 9.47
N LEU A 349 -6.11 8.53 10.80
CA LEU A 349 -4.96 8.48 11.69
C LEU A 349 -4.23 7.11 11.64
N SER A 350 -4.47 6.29 10.61
CA SER A 350 -3.61 5.15 10.32
C SER A 350 -2.19 5.59 9.97
N LEU A 351 -1.21 4.73 10.24
CA LEU A 351 0.16 4.95 9.80
C LEU A 351 0.25 5.13 8.28
N GLY A 352 -0.68 4.57 7.49
CA GLY A 352 -0.73 4.72 6.03
C GLY A 352 -0.96 6.16 5.53
N ALA A 353 -1.48 7.06 6.37
CA ALA A 353 -1.50 8.49 6.09
C ALA A 353 -0.14 9.16 6.38
N LEU A 354 0.55 8.74 7.45
CA LEU A 354 1.94 9.16 7.71
C LEU A 354 2.90 8.63 6.64
N ASP A 355 2.72 7.41 6.11
CA ASP A 355 3.58 6.85 5.07
C ASP A 355 3.55 7.70 3.77
N LYS A 356 2.39 8.32 3.48
CA LYS A 356 2.25 9.27 2.36
C LYS A 356 2.97 10.61 2.61
N LEU A 357 3.19 10.98 3.88
CA LEU A 357 3.96 12.16 4.30
C LEU A 357 5.46 11.88 4.45
N GLN A 358 5.86 10.65 4.80
CA GLN A 358 7.26 10.25 5.01
C GLN A 358 8.09 10.23 3.71
N SER A 359 7.45 10.04 2.56
CA SER A 359 8.13 10.03 1.26
C SER A 359 7.98 11.39 0.57
N PRO A 360 9.06 12.21 0.45
CA PRO A 360 8.98 13.50 -0.22
C PRO A 360 8.57 13.32 -1.68
N ARG A 361 7.63 14.15 -2.13
CA ARG A 361 7.16 14.18 -3.53
C ARG A 361 7.61 15.50 -4.16
N LEU A 362 8.22 15.42 -5.32
CA LEU A 362 8.42 16.60 -6.15
C LEU A 362 7.06 16.97 -6.77
N LEU A 363 6.60 18.19 -6.49
CA LEU A 363 5.30 18.69 -6.94
C LEU A 363 5.51 19.91 -7.83
N VAL A 364 4.89 19.90 -9.00
CA VAL A 364 4.64 21.13 -9.78
C VAL A 364 3.34 21.71 -9.23
N LEU A 365 3.45 22.53 -8.20
CA LEU A 365 2.33 23.10 -7.45
C LEU A 365 2.51 24.61 -7.31
N TRP A 366 1.50 25.38 -7.71
CA TRP A 366 1.36 26.79 -7.36
C TRP A 366 0.29 26.90 -6.28
N THR A 367 0.61 27.53 -5.15
CA THR A 367 -0.31 27.64 -3.99
C THR A 367 -1.21 28.87 -4.06
N GLY A 368 -0.80 29.91 -4.80
CA GLY A 368 -1.64 31.09 -5.08
C GLY A 368 -2.01 31.88 -3.82
N ASP A 369 -0.99 32.44 -3.16
CA ASP A 369 -1.12 33.44 -2.09
C ASP A 369 -1.03 34.88 -2.65
#